data_AF-A0A9E2V4U1-F1
#
_entry.id   AF-A0A9E2V4U1-F1
#
_cell.length_a   1.000
_cell.length_b   1.000
_cell.length_c   1.000
_cell.angle_alpha   90.00
_cell.angle_beta   90.00
_cell.angle_gamma   90.00
#
_symmetry.space_group_name_H-M   'P 1'
#
loop_
_entity.id
_entity.type
_entity.pdbx_description
1 polymer ?
#
loop_
_entity_poly.entity_id
_entity_poly.type
_entity_poly.pdbx_seq_one_letter_code
_entity_poly.pdbx_strand_id
1 'polypeptide(L)'
;GAVIRAGLVSAVADEVGGRLIDPTIAYVTGGHPVRSAVATGYRVLDNLPFGVKTLRAYLRERGIGVLEIKKRGTAVTPEQLRSQLALRGEGSATLVLTRVAGAQRVLVVERI
;
A
#
# COMPACT_ATOMS: atom_id res chain seq x y z
N GLY A 1 -13.52 6.10 -3.82
CA GLY A 1 -14.31 6.00 -2.58
C GLY A 1 -14.96 7.33 -2.31
N ALA A 2 -16.18 7.35 -1.76
CA ALA A 2 -16.95 8.56 -1.48
C ALA A 2 -16.17 9.57 -0.62
N VAL A 3 -15.44 9.11 0.40
CA VAL A 3 -14.58 9.93 1.28
C VAL A 3 -13.54 10.76 0.52
N ILE A 4 -12.86 10.14 -0.46
CA ILE A 4 -11.84 10.81 -1.29
C ILE A 4 -12.48 11.89 -2.16
N ARG A 5 -13.67 11.62 -2.73
CA ARG A 5 -14.38 12.58 -3.59
C ARG A 5 -15.02 13.73 -2.80
N ALA A 6 -15.31 13.51 -1.52
CA ALA A 6 -15.85 14.52 -0.62
C ALA A 6 -14.77 15.43 -0.02
N GLY A 7 -13.47 15.22 -0.33
CA GLY A 7 -12.38 15.99 0.28
C GLY A 7 -12.15 15.70 1.77
N LEU A 8 -12.82 14.69 2.33
CA LEU A 8 -12.85 14.40 3.77
C LEU A 8 -11.66 13.55 4.25
N VAL A 9 -10.58 13.50 3.47
CA VAL A 9 -9.39 12.73 3.84
C VAL A 9 -8.71 13.34 5.07
N SER A 10 -8.75 14.67 5.21
CA SER A 10 -8.29 15.37 6.42
C SER A 10 -9.16 15.04 7.63
N ALA A 11 -10.49 15.05 7.49
CA ALA A 11 -11.40 14.70 8.58
C ALA A 11 -11.19 13.25 9.08
N VAL A 12 -10.94 12.31 8.17
CA VAL A 12 -10.57 10.93 8.54
C VAL A 12 -9.18 10.88 9.17
N ALA A 13 -8.23 11.73 8.73
CA ALA A 13 -6.91 11.82 9.38
C ALA A 13 -7.02 12.32 10.82
N ASP A 14 -7.85 13.33 11.07
CA ASP A 14 -8.12 13.85 12.41
C ASP A 14 -8.82 12.79 13.29
N GLU A 15 -9.83 12.10 12.74
CA GLU A 15 -10.57 11.04 13.45
C GLU A 15 -9.67 9.89 13.90
N VAL A 16 -8.70 9.48 13.07
CA VAL A 16 -7.77 8.39 13.41
C VAL A 16 -6.48 8.87 14.11
N GLY A 17 -6.37 10.17 14.42
CA GLY A 17 -5.14 10.77 14.98
C GLY A 17 -3.92 10.54 14.08
N GLY A 18 -4.15 10.48 12.77
CA GLY A 18 -3.17 10.13 11.75
C GLY A 18 -2.74 11.33 10.92
N ARG A 19 -1.89 11.06 9.93
CA ARG A 19 -1.44 12.03 8.93
C ARG A 19 -1.50 11.41 7.55
N LEU A 20 -1.55 12.26 6.52
CA LEU A 20 -1.35 11.79 5.15
C LEU A 20 0.06 11.23 4.99
N ILE A 21 0.20 10.12 4.27
CA ILE A 21 1.52 9.56 3.93
C ILE A 21 2.25 10.41 2.88
N ASP A 22 1.50 11.17 2.08
CA ASP A 22 1.96 12.09 1.06
C ASP A 22 0.85 13.12 0.79
N PRO A 23 1.17 14.42 0.61
CA PRO A 23 0.16 15.47 0.41
C PRO A 23 -0.80 15.24 -0.76
N THR A 24 -0.40 14.40 -1.72
CA THR A 24 -1.18 14.11 -2.94
C THR A 24 -1.85 12.74 -2.93
N ILE A 25 -1.71 11.97 -1.84
CA ILE A 25 -2.23 10.61 -1.73
C ILE A 25 -3.24 10.52 -0.59
N ALA A 26 -4.45 10.06 -0.91
CA ALA A 26 -5.51 9.83 0.06
C ALA A 26 -5.32 8.52 0.85
N TYR A 27 -4.17 8.35 1.49
CA TYR A 27 -3.89 7.33 2.50
C TYR A 27 -3.46 8.01 3.78
N VAL A 28 -4.04 7.57 4.88
CA VAL A 28 -3.75 8.05 6.23
C VAL A 28 -2.94 6.99 6.96
N THR A 29 -1.95 7.42 7.75
CA THR A 29 -1.17 6.56 8.65
C THR A 29 -1.23 7.09 10.08
N GLY A 30 -1.26 6.18 11.06
CA GLY A 30 -1.27 6.49 12.49
C GLY A 30 -0.51 5.41 13.28
N GLY A 31 -0.13 5.73 14.52
CA GLY A 31 0.65 4.82 15.38
C GLY A 31 -0.17 3.70 16.02
N HIS A 32 -1.50 3.77 15.95
CA HIS A 32 -2.41 2.80 16.55
C HIS A 32 -3.46 2.36 15.54
N PRO A 33 -3.90 1.10 15.57
CA PRO A 33 -5.00 0.63 14.72
C PRO A 33 -6.30 1.32 15.13
N VAL A 34 -6.97 1.93 14.16
CA VAL A 34 -8.28 2.55 14.36
C VAL A 34 -9.29 1.82 13.48
N ARG A 35 -10.36 1.31 14.10
CA ARG A 35 -11.50 0.76 13.35
C ARG A 35 -12.33 1.93 12.83
N SER A 36 -12.57 1.94 11.52
CA SER A 36 -13.39 2.96 10.86
C SER A 36 -14.47 2.28 10.03
N ALA A 37 -15.69 2.79 10.10
CA ALA A 37 -16.79 2.32 9.26
C ALA A 37 -16.60 2.69 7.78
N VAL A 38 -15.73 3.68 7.49
CA VAL A 38 -15.55 4.27 6.15
C VAL A 38 -14.16 4.03 5.56
N ALA A 39 -13.25 3.40 6.31
CA ALA A 39 -11.90 3.09 5.87
C ALA A 39 -11.51 1.64 6.19
N THR A 40 -10.72 1.04 5.30
CA THR A 40 -10.10 -0.27 5.56
C THR A 40 -8.73 -0.07 6.20
N GLY A 41 -8.52 -0.68 7.37
CA GLY A 41 -7.23 -0.68 8.05
C GLY A 41 -6.26 -1.67 7.42
N TYR A 42 -5.00 -1.28 7.37
CA TYR A 42 -3.89 -2.16 7.01
C TYR A 42 -2.74 -1.96 7.99
N ARG A 43 -2.14 -3.05 8.46
CA ARG A 43 -0.87 -3.01 9.16
C ARG A 43 0.25 -3.04 8.13
N VAL A 44 1.17 -2.09 8.22
CA VAL A 44 2.37 -2.06 7.38
C VAL A 44 3.39 -3.02 7.97
N LEU A 45 3.76 -4.03 7.19
CA LEU A 45 4.80 -4.99 7.53
C LEU A 45 6.18 -4.46 7.13
N ASP A 46 6.28 -3.92 5.92
CA ASP A 46 7.52 -3.40 5.36
C ASP A 46 7.26 -2.22 4.41
N ASN A 47 8.23 -1.32 4.30
CA ASN A 47 8.21 -0.18 3.39
C ASN A 47 9.47 -0.18 2.52
N LEU A 48 9.29 -0.49 1.23
CA LEU A 48 10.38 -0.69 0.29
C LEU A 48 10.41 0.44 -0.75
N PRO A 49 11.60 0.84 -1.25
CA PRO A 49 11.68 1.65 -2.45
C PRO A 49 11.08 0.89 -3.63
N PHE A 50 10.40 1.59 -4.54
CA PHE A 50 9.91 0.96 -5.76
C PHE A 50 11.08 0.50 -6.63
N GLY A 51 11.19 -0.81 -6.84
CA GLY A 51 12.21 -1.41 -7.69
C GLY A 51 11.96 -2.89 -7.89
N VAL A 52 11.82 -3.31 -9.16
CA VAL A 52 11.44 -4.70 -9.52
C VAL A 52 12.41 -5.72 -8.93
N LYS A 53 13.72 -5.44 -8.96
CA LYS A 53 14.75 -6.33 -8.41
C LYS A 53 14.59 -6.54 -6.90
N THR A 54 14.43 -5.44 -6.15
CA THR A 54 14.24 -5.46 -4.69
C THR A 54 12.95 -6.20 -4.32
N LEU A 55 11.85 -5.90 -5.01
CA LEU A 55 10.56 -6.56 -4.80
C LEU A 55 10.62 -8.06 -5.10
N ARG A 56 11.22 -8.45 -6.23
CA ARG A 56 11.36 -9.86 -6.59
C ARG A 56 12.17 -10.63 -5.54
N ALA A 57 13.29 -10.06 -5.07
CA ALA A 57 14.10 -10.68 -4.02
C ALA A 57 13.31 -10.87 -2.73
N TYR A 58 12.70 -9.80 -2.23
CA TYR A 58 11.89 -9.81 -1.00
C TYR A 58 10.75 -10.84 -1.06
N LEU A 59 10.00 -10.89 -2.16
CA LEU A 59 8.85 -11.79 -2.31
C LEU A 59 9.28 -13.24 -2.47
N ARG A 60 10.38 -13.49 -3.19
CA ARG A 60 10.92 -14.85 -3.37
C ARG A 60 11.46 -15.42 -2.07
N GLU A 61 12.15 -14.62 -1.27
CA GLU A 61 12.63 -15.04 0.06
C GLU A 61 11.50 -15.47 1.00
N ARG A 62 10.29 -14.93 0.79
CA ARG A 62 9.08 -15.26 1.55
C ARG A 62 8.17 -16.29 0.86
N GLY A 63 8.61 -16.88 -0.25
CA GLY A 63 7.84 -17.89 -0.98
C GLY A 63 6.49 -17.37 -1.50
N ILE A 64 6.39 -16.07 -1.82
CA ILE A 64 5.14 -15.46 -2.30
C ILE A 64 4.98 -15.72 -3.79
N GLY A 65 3.86 -16.34 -4.20
CA GLY A 65 3.47 -16.50 -5.60
C GLY A 65 2.22 -15.72 -5.98
N VAL A 66 1.35 -15.38 -5.01
CA VAL A 66 0.10 -14.66 -5.25
C VAL A 66 0.19 -13.25 -4.70
N LEU A 67 -0.13 -12.25 -5.53
CA LEU A 67 -0.13 -10.84 -5.12
C LEU A 67 -1.48 -10.19 -5.31
N GLU A 68 -2.01 -9.64 -4.22
CA GLU A 68 -2.99 -8.55 -4.29
C GLU A 68 -2.22 -7.22 -4.39
N ILE A 69 -2.54 -6.41 -5.39
CA ILE A 69 -1.85 -5.12 -5.61
C ILE A 69 -2.88 -4.00 -5.62
N LYS A 70 -2.70 -3.06 -4.70
CA LYS A 70 -3.45 -1.80 -4.64
C LYS A 70 -2.54 -0.68 -5.14
N LYS A 71 -3.10 0.30 -5.86
CA LYS A 71 -2.32 1.44 -6.38
C LYS A 71 -2.99 2.78 -6.11
N ARG A 72 -2.17 3.78 -5.75
CA ARG A 72 -2.55 5.20 -5.70
C ARG A 72 -1.37 6.08 -6.07
N GLY A 73 -1.58 6.99 -7.02
CA GLY A 73 -0.55 7.97 -7.41
C GLY A 73 0.69 7.38 -8.08
N THR A 74 0.55 6.20 -8.71
CA THR A 74 1.56 5.57 -9.56
C THR A 74 0.96 5.21 -10.93
N ALA A 75 1.79 5.31 -11.97
CA ALA A 75 1.45 4.89 -13.33
C ALA A 75 1.65 3.39 -13.57
N VAL A 76 2.37 2.71 -12.67
CA VAL A 76 2.65 1.26 -12.77
C VAL A 76 1.34 0.49 -12.65
N THR A 77 1.06 -0.39 -13.62
CA THR A 77 -0.12 -1.26 -13.55
C THR A 77 0.19 -2.54 -12.78
N PRO A 78 -0.78 -3.09 -12.03
CA PRO A 78 -0.62 -4.37 -11.35
C PRO A 78 -0.20 -5.51 -12.29
N GLU A 79 -0.74 -5.52 -13.51
CA GLU A 79 -0.49 -6.55 -14.51
C GLU A 79 0.96 -6.50 -15.01
N GLN A 80 1.46 -5.28 -15.30
CA GLN A 80 2.86 -5.06 -15.68
C GLN A 80 3.80 -5.52 -14.56
N LEU A 81 3.52 -5.14 -13.31
CA LEU A 81 4.35 -5.51 -12.18
C LEU A 81 4.34 -7.03 -11.95
N ARG A 82 3.18 -7.69 -12.01
CA ARG A 82 3.08 -9.15 -11.86
C ARG A 82 3.90 -9.88 -12.93
N SER A 83 3.77 -9.47 -14.18
CA SER A 83 4.55 -10.03 -15.30
C SER A 83 6.06 -9.88 -15.06
N GLN A 84 6.50 -8.69 -14.63
CA GLN A 84 7.91 -8.43 -14.34
C GLN A 84 8.44 -9.19 -13.12
N LEU A 85 7.63 -9.44 -12.10
CA LEU A 85 8.08 -10.14 -10.90
C LEU A 85 8.23 -11.65 -11.14
N ALA A 86 7.40 -12.25 -12.01
CA ALA A 86 7.43 -13.67 -12.37
C ALA A 86 7.56 -14.60 -11.15
N LEU A 87 6.71 -14.36 -10.15
CA LEU A 87 6.77 -15.00 -8.85
C LEU A 87 6.35 -16.47 -8.92
N ARG A 88 6.94 -17.29 -8.05
CA ARG A 88 6.64 -18.71 -7.89
C ARG A 88 6.67 -19.01 -6.40
N GLY A 89 5.56 -19.49 -5.86
CA GLY A 89 5.40 -19.78 -4.45
C GLY A 89 3.94 -20.00 -4.09
N GLU A 90 3.70 -20.57 -2.91
CA GLU A 90 2.35 -20.86 -2.40
C GLU A 90 1.82 -19.73 -1.51
N GLY A 91 2.71 -18.86 -1.03
CA GLY A 91 2.37 -17.73 -0.20
C GLY A 91 1.65 -16.61 -0.95
N SER A 92 0.89 -15.81 -0.21
CA SER A 92 0.22 -14.62 -0.72
C SER A 92 0.62 -13.36 0.07
N ALA A 93 0.64 -12.21 -0.61
CA ALA A 93 0.88 -10.92 0.04
C ALA A 93 0.06 -9.81 -0.62
N THR A 94 -0.26 -8.77 0.17
CA THR A 94 -0.88 -7.55 -0.33
C THR A 94 0.16 -6.43 -0.40
N LEU A 95 0.27 -5.81 -1.58
CA LEU A 95 1.15 -4.67 -1.82
C LEU A 95 0.33 -3.41 -2.08
N VAL A 96 0.77 -2.29 -1.52
CA VAL A 96 0.25 -0.96 -1.84
C VAL A 96 1.35 -0.17 -2.57
N LEU A 97 1.16 0.03 -3.87
CA LEU A 97 2.02 0.89 -4.70
C LEU A 97 1.58 2.33 -4.55
N THR A 98 2.42 3.17 -3.95
CA THR A 98 2.04 4.55 -3.68
C THR A 98 3.21 5.51 -3.57
N ARG A 99 2.94 6.76 -3.17
CA ARG A 99 3.96 7.75 -2.84
C ARG A 99 3.96 8.01 -1.35
N VAL A 100 5.16 8.15 -0.79
CA VAL A 100 5.39 8.54 0.61
C VAL A 100 6.39 9.68 0.58
N ALA A 101 5.99 10.83 1.13
CA ALA A 101 6.82 12.05 1.14
C ALA A 101 7.46 12.37 -0.23
N GLY A 102 6.69 12.31 -1.31
CA GLY A 102 7.12 12.62 -2.68
C GLY A 102 7.78 11.45 -3.44
N ALA A 103 8.19 10.39 -2.76
CA ALA A 103 8.90 9.27 -3.38
C ALA A 103 7.99 8.07 -3.66
N GLN A 104 8.16 7.41 -4.81
CA GLN A 104 7.47 6.14 -5.07
C GLN A 104 7.98 5.03 -4.14
N ARG A 105 7.04 4.37 -3.46
CA ARG A 105 7.26 3.30 -2.48
C ARG A 105 6.32 2.13 -2.73
N VAL A 106 6.69 0.97 -2.19
CA VAL A 106 5.82 -0.19 -2.05
C VAL A 106 5.69 -0.54 -0.58
N LEU A 107 4.46 -0.53 -0.08
CA LEU A 107 4.16 -1.00 1.26
C LEU A 107 3.70 -2.45 1.18
N VAL A 108 4.34 -3.32 1.94
CA VAL A 108 3.86 -4.67 2.19
C VAL A 108 2.92 -4.59 3.37
N VAL A 109 1.69 -5.07 3.21
CA VAL A 109 0.66 -4.89 4.21
C VAL A 109 -0.13 -6.16 4.43
N GLU A 110 -0.74 -6.25 5.61
CA GLU A 110 -1.88 -7.14 5.82
C GLU A 110 -3.10 -6.35 6.30
N ARG A 111 -4.28 -6.91 6.05
CA ARG A 111 -5.54 -6.31 6.50
C ARG A 111 -5.71 -6.53 8.01
N ILE A 112 -6.23 -5.51 8.70
CA ILE A 112 -6.64 -5.55 10.11
C ILE A 112 -8.15 -5.34 10.29
#